data_AF-A0A969H3S7-F1
#
_entry.id   AF-A0A969H3S7-F1
#
_cell.length_a   1.000
_cell.length_b   1.000
_cell.length_c   1.000
_cell.angle_alpha   90.00
_cell.angle_beta   90.00
_cell.angle_gamma   90.00
#
_symmetry.space_group_name_H-M   'P 1'
#
loop_
_entity.id
_entity.type
_entity.pdbx_description
1 polymer ?
#
loop_
_entity_poly.entity_id
_entity_poly.type
_entity_poly.pdbx_seq_one_letter_code
_entity_poly.pdbx_strand_id
1 'polypeptide(L)'
;MPISEAQIRSAASAESFSRGEDYYRNGAVIDLQQRGDTLLVQVEGSEYDPYEVTIELDRGELIEADCTCPYNWGGYCKHIVAALLAYLRRPSQITQRPPVSDLLAGLNQEELRALLTQLLTEQPRLVDWVETQVALKKTPVEAPVMSQPQQRQMPIDPTPFRKQAQALFRGYDYGDYAAGYSIAQQMSQLMAKASPFLDAGDGRNALLILEAITGPYVDSWSEFDDSDGEMASVFDELGSYLAEAVLSTDLSVDEGKALIKKLTAWQNEVDDYGVDTGFGVAIAAAEQGWDYPPLQKVLREGHITEKGAWEGAAPGTPMI
;
A
#
# COMPACT_ATOMS: atom_id res chain seq x y z
N MET A 1 20.90 -13.48 0.94
CA MET A 1 21.87 -14.23 0.10
C MET A 1 21.51 -14.03 -1.36
N PRO A 2 22.49 -13.94 -2.28
CA PRO A 2 22.18 -13.87 -3.71
C PRO A 2 21.35 -15.08 -4.12
N ILE A 3 20.40 -14.87 -5.03
CA ILE A 3 19.48 -15.92 -5.49
C ILE A 3 20.24 -17.18 -5.93
N SER A 4 19.68 -18.34 -5.58
CA SER A 4 20.24 -19.65 -5.90
C SER A 4 19.19 -20.58 -6.52
N GLU A 5 19.65 -21.57 -7.29
CA GLU A 5 18.76 -22.56 -7.90
C GLU A 5 17.95 -23.35 -6.86
N ALA A 6 18.51 -23.55 -5.65
CA ALA A 6 17.80 -24.18 -4.55
C ALA A 6 16.59 -23.37 -4.10
N GLN A 7 16.69 -22.04 -4.03
CA GLN A 7 15.57 -21.14 -3.69
C GLN A 7 14.50 -21.17 -4.78
N ILE A 8 14.89 -21.15 -6.06
CA ILE A 8 13.95 -21.27 -7.18
C ILE A 8 13.20 -22.60 -7.09
N ARG A 9 13.90 -23.68 -6.74
CA ARG A 9 13.33 -25.02 -6.61
C ARG A 9 12.40 -25.18 -5.40
N SER A 10 12.64 -24.47 -4.31
CA SER A 10 11.73 -24.46 -3.16
C SER A 10 10.48 -23.61 -3.39
N ALA A 11 10.59 -22.58 -4.22
CA ALA A 11 9.49 -21.66 -4.52
C ALA A 11 8.57 -22.15 -5.65
N ALA A 12 8.94 -23.20 -6.38
CA ALA A 12 8.15 -23.80 -7.46
C ALA A 12 7.76 -25.26 -7.13
N SER A 13 6.64 -25.72 -7.66
CA SER A 13 6.34 -27.16 -7.66
C SER A 13 7.37 -27.93 -8.50
N ALA A 14 7.58 -29.22 -8.21
CA ALA A 14 8.54 -30.04 -8.96
C ALA A 14 8.23 -30.09 -10.47
N GLU A 15 6.95 -30.07 -10.83
CA GLU A 15 6.49 -30.03 -12.23
C GLU A 15 6.79 -28.66 -12.88
N SER A 16 6.42 -27.56 -12.21
CA SER A 16 6.70 -26.20 -12.71
C SER A 16 8.19 -25.96 -12.88
N PHE A 17 9.01 -26.45 -11.94
CA PHE A 17 10.46 -26.36 -12.04
C PHE A 17 11.00 -27.15 -13.25
N SER A 18 10.56 -28.39 -13.42
CA SER A 18 10.97 -29.22 -14.57
C SER A 18 10.62 -28.56 -15.90
N ARG A 19 9.39 -28.03 -16.01
CA ARG A 19 8.94 -27.33 -17.23
C ARG A 19 9.68 -26.02 -17.45
N GLY A 20 10.00 -25.28 -16.39
CA GLY A 20 10.78 -24.05 -16.49
C GLY A 20 12.21 -24.30 -16.96
N GLU A 21 12.83 -25.37 -16.46
CA GLU A 21 14.14 -25.85 -16.95
C GLU A 21 14.08 -26.20 -18.45
N ASP A 22 13.01 -26.86 -18.91
CA ASP A 22 12.82 -27.15 -20.34
C ASP A 22 12.66 -25.88 -21.18
N TYR A 23 11.87 -24.89 -20.70
CA TYR A 23 11.70 -23.60 -21.38
C TYR A 23 13.02 -22.84 -21.49
N TYR A 24 13.79 -22.80 -20.40
CA TYR A 24 15.13 -22.22 -20.41
C TYR A 24 16.06 -22.92 -21.42
N ARG A 25 16.09 -24.27 -21.44
CA ARG A 25 16.93 -25.05 -22.37
C ARG A 25 16.55 -24.87 -23.83
N ASN A 26 15.25 -24.77 -24.10
CA ASN A 26 14.72 -24.57 -25.45
C ASN A 26 14.87 -23.12 -25.95
N GLY A 27 15.39 -22.21 -25.13
CA GLY A 27 15.60 -20.82 -25.51
C GLY A 27 14.31 -20.00 -25.57
N ALA A 28 13.28 -20.39 -24.81
CA ALA A 28 12.01 -19.66 -24.76
C ALA A 28 12.13 -18.28 -24.09
N VAL A 29 13.21 -18.03 -23.35
CA VAL A 29 13.54 -16.69 -22.83
C VAL A 29 14.16 -15.88 -23.96
N ILE A 30 13.37 -15.02 -24.58
CA ILE A 30 13.75 -14.29 -25.80
C ILE A 30 14.29 -12.89 -25.53
N ASP A 31 13.94 -12.31 -24.39
CA ASP A 31 14.47 -11.02 -23.95
C ASP A 31 14.64 -11.00 -22.43
N LEU A 32 15.74 -10.44 -21.96
CA LEU A 32 16.12 -10.35 -20.56
C LEU A 32 16.81 -9.02 -20.33
N GLN A 33 16.10 -8.10 -19.69
CA GLN A 33 16.56 -6.75 -19.45
C GLN A 33 16.62 -6.48 -17.95
N GLN A 34 17.62 -5.71 -17.53
CA GLN A 34 17.74 -5.26 -16.15
C GLN A 34 17.76 -3.74 -16.10
N ARG A 35 16.98 -3.15 -15.18
CA ARG A 35 17.01 -1.73 -14.87
C ARG A 35 17.10 -1.55 -13.36
N GLY A 36 18.30 -1.24 -12.87
CA GLY A 36 18.55 -1.23 -11.43
C GLY A 36 18.34 -2.62 -10.85
N ASP A 37 17.48 -2.74 -9.85
CA ASP A 37 17.18 -4.00 -9.19
C ASP A 37 15.98 -4.77 -9.79
N THR A 38 15.33 -4.19 -10.82
CA THR A 38 14.22 -4.84 -11.52
C THR A 38 14.70 -5.56 -12.79
N LEU A 39 14.29 -6.81 -12.98
CA LEU A 39 14.41 -7.53 -14.24
C LEU A 39 13.06 -7.61 -14.94
N LEU A 40 13.06 -7.33 -16.24
CA LEU A 40 11.92 -7.57 -17.13
C LEU A 40 12.33 -8.61 -18.16
N VAL A 41 11.55 -9.69 -18.24
CA VAL A 41 11.87 -10.86 -19.04
C VAL A 41 10.68 -11.25 -19.90
N GLN A 42 10.92 -11.50 -21.19
CA GLN A 42 9.91 -12.03 -22.10
C GLN A 42 10.16 -13.51 -22.34
N VAL A 43 9.13 -14.32 -22.09
CA VAL A 43 9.19 -15.77 -22.18
C VAL A 43 8.09 -16.28 -23.11
N GLU A 44 8.49 -16.90 -24.22
CA GLU A 44 7.57 -17.58 -25.12
C GLU A 44 6.84 -18.72 -24.40
N GLY A 45 5.57 -18.91 -24.73
CA GLY A 45 4.75 -19.95 -24.13
C GLY A 45 3.64 -20.43 -25.05
N SER A 46 2.47 -20.71 -24.47
CA SER A 46 1.33 -21.24 -25.22
C SER A 46 0.58 -20.19 -26.05
N GLU A 47 0.69 -18.92 -25.68
CA GLU A 47 0.04 -17.81 -26.38
C GLU A 47 0.92 -17.28 -27.51
N TYR A 48 0.30 -16.54 -28.43
CA TYR A 48 1.02 -15.91 -29.54
C TYR A 48 1.99 -14.83 -29.04
N ASP A 49 1.52 -14.00 -28.11
CA ASP A 49 2.35 -12.99 -27.47
C ASP A 49 3.15 -13.61 -26.31
N PRO A 50 4.44 -13.25 -26.14
CA PRO A 50 5.25 -13.71 -25.02
C PRO A 50 4.68 -13.28 -23.68
N TYR A 51 4.86 -14.11 -22.66
CA TYR A 51 4.55 -13.73 -21.28
C TYR A 51 5.62 -12.81 -20.73
N GLU A 52 5.20 -11.78 -20.01
CA GLU A 52 6.09 -10.86 -19.32
C GLU A 52 6.28 -11.35 -17.89
N VAL A 53 7.53 -11.45 -17.48
CA VAL A 53 7.96 -11.80 -16.13
C VAL A 53 8.70 -10.60 -15.56
N THR A 54 8.25 -10.13 -14.41
CA THR A 54 8.90 -9.07 -13.65
C THR A 54 9.52 -9.70 -12.42
N ILE A 55 10.78 -9.41 -12.14
CA ILE A 55 11.49 -9.90 -10.97
C ILE A 55 12.11 -8.70 -10.25
N GLU A 56 11.75 -8.53 -8.98
CA GLU A 56 12.34 -7.51 -8.12
C GLU A 56 13.44 -8.11 -7.26
N LEU A 57 14.60 -7.46 -7.27
CA LEU A 57 15.75 -7.83 -6.47
C LEU A 57 16.01 -6.76 -5.39
N ASP A 58 16.70 -7.13 -4.32
CA ASP A 58 17.39 -6.19 -3.43
C ASP A 58 18.78 -6.72 -3.17
N ARG A 59 19.81 -5.99 -3.62
CA ARG A 59 21.22 -6.41 -3.50
C ARG A 59 21.47 -7.84 -4.02
N GLY A 60 20.71 -8.25 -5.04
CA GLY A 60 20.79 -9.57 -5.67
C GLY A 60 20.00 -10.69 -4.96
N GLU A 61 19.27 -10.36 -3.90
CA GLU A 61 18.28 -11.25 -3.26
C GLU A 61 16.95 -11.13 -3.99
N LEU A 62 16.26 -12.25 -4.21
CA LEU A 62 14.94 -12.24 -4.84
C LEU A 62 13.90 -11.78 -3.81
N ILE A 63 13.25 -10.65 -4.10
CA ILE A 63 12.16 -10.13 -3.28
C ILE A 63 10.83 -10.66 -3.81
N GLU A 64 10.59 -10.47 -5.10
CA GLU A 64 9.32 -10.80 -5.73
C GLU A 64 9.54 -11.25 -7.18
N ALA A 65 8.62 -12.08 -7.68
CA ALA A 65 8.60 -12.48 -9.07
C ALA A 65 7.16 -12.73 -9.55
N ASP A 66 6.77 -11.97 -10.56
CA ASP A 66 5.45 -12.01 -11.15
C ASP A 66 5.50 -12.44 -12.61
N CYS A 67 4.39 -12.99 -13.09
CA CYS A 67 4.25 -13.35 -14.49
C CYS A 67 2.83 -13.11 -14.97
N THR A 68 2.68 -12.55 -16.16
CA THR A 68 1.38 -12.31 -16.80
C THR A 68 0.64 -13.58 -17.24
N CYS A 69 1.16 -14.78 -16.90
CA CYS A 69 0.54 -16.04 -17.31
C CYS A 69 -0.64 -16.43 -16.42
N PRO A 70 -1.68 -17.11 -16.96
CA PRO A 70 -2.89 -17.47 -16.21
C PRO A 70 -2.69 -18.64 -15.23
N TYR A 71 -1.45 -18.92 -14.81
CA TYR A 71 -1.13 -20.03 -13.93
C TYR A 71 -1.47 -19.67 -12.49
N ASN A 72 -2.39 -20.43 -11.88
CA ASN A 72 -2.88 -20.18 -10.52
C ASN A 72 -2.86 -21.45 -9.64
N TRP A 73 -1.71 -22.13 -9.56
CA TRP A 73 -1.59 -23.38 -8.78
C TRP A 73 -0.59 -23.29 -7.61
N GLY A 74 -0.26 -22.06 -7.21
CA GLY A 74 0.68 -21.77 -6.12
C GLY A 74 2.15 -21.91 -6.51
N GLY A 75 2.98 -21.01 -5.99
CA GLY A 75 4.41 -20.95 -6.26
C GLY A 75 4.76 -20.47 -7.68
N TYR A 76 6.05 -20.43 -7.99
CA TYR A 76 6.54 -19.90 -9.25
C TYR A 76 6.14 -20.77 -10.45
N CYS A 77 5.53 -20.11 -11.44
CA CYS A 77 5.20 -20.74 -12.70
C CYS A 77 6.47 -21.09 -13.49
N LYS A 78 6.31 -21.95 -14.50
CA LYS A 78 7.42 -22.34 -15.39
C LYS A 78 8.14 -21.16 -16.06
N HIS A 79 7.45 -20.04 -16.33
CA HIS A 79 8.07 -18.87 -16.97
C HIS A 79 8.97 -18.10 -15.99
N ILE A 80 8.52 -17.91 -14.75
CA ILE A 80 9.33 -17.32 -13.67
C ILE A 80 10.57 -18.18 -13.43
N VAL A 81 10.40 -19.51 -13.34
CA VAL A 81 11.53 -20.43 -13.21
C VAL A 81 12.50 -20.26 -14.39
N ALA A 82 12.01 -20.26 -15.63
CA ALA A 82 12.85 -20.11 -16.81
C ALA A 82 13.63 -18.77 -16.83
N ALA A 83 12.96 -17.68 -16.43
CA ALA A 83 13.54 -16.34 -16.32
C ALA A 83 14.65 -16.29 -15.25
N LEU A 84 14.39 -16.81 -14.05
CA LEU A 84 15.36 -16.85 -12.96
C LEU A 84 16.56 -17.76 -13.29
N LEU A 85 16.33 -18.89 -13.97
CA LEU A 85 17.41 -19.74 -14.47
C LEU A 85 18.24 -19.04 -15.55
N ALA A 86 17.62 -18.27 -16.44
CA ALA A 86 18.31 -17.48 -17.44
C ALA A 86 19.19 -16.40 -16.80
N TYR A 87 18.65 -15.69 -15.81
CA TYR A 87 19.40 -14.70 -15.01
C TYR A 87 20.63 -15.34 -14.34
N LEU A 88 20.47 -16.48 -13.67
CA LEU A 88 21.56 -17.16 -12.97
C LEU A 88 22.64 -17.72 -13.89
N ARG A 89 22.22 -18.36 -14.98
CA ARG A 89 23.12 -19.18 -15.81
C ARG A 89 23.68 -18.42 -17.01
N ARG A 90 23.06 -17.30 -17.40
CA ARG A 90 23.48 -16.49 -18.55
C ARG A 90 23.53 -14.99 -18.21
N PRO A 91 24.31 -14.57 -17.20
CA PRO A 91 24.41 -13.16 -16.83
C PRO A 91 24.91 -12.27 -17.99
N SER A 92 25.67 -12.83 -18.93
CA SER A 92 26.15 -12.11 -20.13
C SER A 92 25.05 -11.79 -21.16
N GLN A 93 23.86 -12.39 -21.06
CA GLN A 93 22.72 -12.12 -21.95
C GLN A 93 21.79 -11.03 -21.39
N ILE A 94 22.04 -10.56 -20.15
CA ILE A 94 21.24 -9.51 -19.53
C ILE A 94 21.57 -8.17 -20.19
N THR A 95 20.57 -7.57 -20.81
CA THR A 95 20.69 -6.22 -21.38
C THR A 95 20.48 -5.20 -20.27
N GLN A 96 21.57 -4.53 -19.87
CA GLN A 96 21.50 -3.44 -18.89
C GLN A 96 20.84 -2.21 -19.52
N ARG A 97 19.77 -1.75 -18.90
CA ARG A 97 19.04 -0.54 -19.25
C ARG A 97 19.38 0.57 -18.26
N PRO A 98 19.65 1.79 -18.74
CA PRO A 98 19.88 2.91 -17.84
C PRO A 98 18.64 3.17 -16.98
N PRO A 99 18.79 3.70 -15.76
CA PRO A 99 17.69 4.20 -14.96
C PRO A 99 16.78 5.14 -15.76
N VAL A 100 15.49 5.19 -15.42
CA VAL A 100 14.55 6.14 -16.06
C VAL A 100 15.03 7.58 -15.85
N SER A 101 15.61 7.89 -14.69
CA SER A 101 16.21 9.20 -14.39
C SER A 101 17.24 9.63 -15.44
N ASP A 102 18.07 8.69 -15.91
CA ASP A 102 19.15 8.97 -16.84
C ASP A 102 18.62 9.21 -18.25
N LEU A 103 17.54 8.53 -18.64
CA LEU A 103 16.83 8.80 -19.89
C LEU A 103 16.24 10.22 -19.92
N LEU A 104 15.80 10.70 -18.76
CA LEU A 104 15.19 12.02 -18.61
C LEU A 104 16.22 13.14 -18.35
N ALA A 105 17.41 12.81 -17.86
CA ALA A 105 18.44 13.78 -17.45
C ALA A 105 18.90 14.71 -18.58
N GLY A 106 18.81 14.26 -19.84
CA GLY A 106 19.17 15.07 -21.01
C GLY A 106 18.10 16.06 -21.47
N LEU A 107 16.87 15.97 -20.94
CA LEU A 107 15.76 16.80 -21.36
C LEU A 107 15.71 18.09 -20.54
N ASN A 108 15.49 19.21 -21.23
CA ASN A 108 15.20 20.48 -20.56
C ASN A 108 13.74 20.54 -20.07
N GLN A 109 13.41 21.60 -19.34
CA GLN A 109 12.08 21.72 -18.71
C GLN A 109 10.93 21.77 -19.72
N GLU A 110 11.13 22.35 -20.90
CA GLU A 110 10.10 22.44 -21.95
C GLU A 110 9.92 21.09 -22.63
N GLU A 111 11.02 20.40 -22.95
CA GLU A 111 11.01 19.06 -23.54
C GLU A 111 10.35 18.04 -22.61
N LEU A 112 10.67 18.09 -21.31
CA LEU A 112 10.07 17.20 -20.32
C LEU A 112 8.57 17.44 -20.17
N ARG A 113 8.13 18.70 -20.18
CA ARG A 113 6.70 19.04 -20.17
C ARG A 113 6.00 18.52 -21.40
N ALA A 114 6.58 18.72 -22.58
CA ALA A 114 6.00 18.24 -23.84
C ALA A 114 5.87 16.71 -23.85
N LEU A 115 6.91 15.99 -23.42
CA LEU A 115 6.90 14.53 -23.31
C LEU A 115 5.83 14.04 -22.31
N LEU A 116 5.73 14.67 -21.14
CA LEU A 116 4.72 14.31 -20.15
C LEU A 116 3.30 14.59 -20.67
N THR A 117 3.08 15.72 -21.35
CA THR A 117 1.78 16.04 -21.96
C THR A 117 1.41 15.02 -23.03
N GLN A 118 2.37 14.59 -23.86
CA GLN A 118 2.14 13.54 -24.84
C GLN A 118 1.77 12.21 -24.17
N LEU A 119 2.54 11.78 -23.15
CA LEU A 119 2.25 10.55 -22.40
C LEU A 119 0.84 10.57 -21.79
N LEU A 120 0.43 11.68 -21.20
CA LEU A 120 -0.91 11.83 -20.60
C LEU A 120 -2.03 11.85 -21.65
N THR A 121 -1.73 12.31 -22.86
CA THR A 121 -2.68 12.28 -23.98
C THR A 121 -2.85 10.84 -24.49
N GLU A 122 -1.77 10.07 -24.57
CA GLU A 122 -1.79 8.66 -25.00
C GLU A 122 -2.33 7.74 -23.91
N GLN A 123 -2.13 8.07 -22.63
CA GLN A 123 -2.60 7.29 -21.48
C GLN A 123 -3.43 8.15 -20.51
N PRO A 124 -4.71 8.44 -20.84
CA PRO A 124 -5.58 9.28 -20.02
C PRO A 124 -5.73 8.80 -18.56
N ARG A 125 -5.59 7.50 -18.30
CA ARG A 125 -5.62 6.92 -16.94
C ARG A 125 -4.58 7.52 -15.99
N LEU A 126 -3.47 8.06 -16.50
CA LEU A 126 -2.41 8.65 -15.69
C LEU A 126 -2.71 10.11 -15.32
N VAL A 127 -3.71 10.74 -15.94
CA VAL A 127 -4.06 12.15 -15.69
C VAL A 127 -4.46 12.35 -14.24
N ASP A 128 -5.38 11.53 -13.73
CA ASP A 128 -5.87 11.62 -12.35
C ASP A 128 -4.75 11.48 -11.32
N TRP A 129 -3.78 10.58 -11.60
CA TRP A 129 -2.59 10.41 -10.77
C TRP A 129 -1.71 11.68 -10.79
N VAL A 130 -1.44 12.24 -11.98
CA VAL A 130 -0.63 13.47 -12.10
C VAL A 130 -1.32 14.66 -11.44
N GLU A 131 -2.63 14.81 -11.61
CA GLU A 131 -3.43 15.86 -10.97
C GLU A 131 -3.28 15.82 -9.45
N THR A 132 -3.43 14.62 -8.87
CA THR A 132 -3.24 14.38 -7.43
C THR A 132 -1.83 14.78 -6.98
N GLN A 133 -0.79 14.33 -7.68
CA GLN A 133 0.60 14.65 -7.32
C GLN A 133 0.94 16.14 -7.46
N VAL A 134 0.37 16.82 -8.47
CA VAL A 134 0.55 18.25 -8.67
C VAL A 134 -0.15 19.05 -7.58
N ALA A 135 -1.35 18.63 -7.15
CA ALA A 135 -2.05 19.24 -6.03
C ALA A 135 -1.20 19.17 -4.75
N LEU A 136 -0.69 17.98 -4.41
CA LEU A 136 0.16 17.75 -3.24
C LEU A 136 1.42 18.63 -3.21
N LYS A 137 2.04 18.90 -4.37
CA LYS A 137 3.26 19.71 -4.47
C LYS A 137 3.01 21.22 -4.52
N LYS A 138 1.82 21.65 -4.96
CA LYS A 138 1.47 23.07 -5.11
C LYS A 138 0.90 23.68 -3.84
N THR A 139 0.47 22.87 -2.88
CA THR A 139 0.13 23.36 -1.53
C THR A 139 1.43 23.79 -0.87
N PRO A 140 1.67 25.10 -0.66
CA PRO A 140 2.77 25.52 0.20
C PRO A 140 2.46 24.98 1.59
N VAL A 141 3.44 24.32 2.22
CA VAL A 141 3.43 24.16 3.67
C VAL A 141 3.69 25.56 4.26
N GLU A 142 2.72 26.46 4.15
CA GLU A 142 2.62 27.54 5.11
C GLU A 142 2.27 26.86 6.43
N ALA A 143 3.22 26.87 7.37
CA ALA A 143 2.95 26.50 8.75
C ALA A 143 1.64 27.21 9.14
N PRO A 144 0.57 26.47 9.51
CA PRO A 144 -0.69 27.11 9.80
C PRO A 144 -0.44 28.07 10.96
N VAL A 145 -0.60 29.37 10.69
CA VAL A 145 -0.94 30.31 11.74
C VAL A 145 -2.22 29.75 12.33
N MET A 146 -2.14 29.24 13.57
CA MET A 146 -3.26 28.72 14.35
C MET A 146 -4.38 29.76 14.40
N SER A 147 -5.23 29.71 13.38
CA SER A 147 -6.51 30.38 13.32
C SER A 147 -7.46 29.32 13.80
N GLN A 148 -8.16 29.57 14.91
CA GLN A 148 -9.08 28.60 15.50
C GLN A 148 -9.97 28.00 14.40
N PRO A 149 -9.95 26.67 14.21
CA PRO A 149 -10.66 26.06 13.11
C PRO A 149 -12.16 26.33 13.27
N GLN A 150 -12.81 26.80 12.20
CA GLN A 150 -14.27 26.84 12.16
C GLN A 150 -14.77 25.40 12.03
N GLN A 151 -14.93 24.72 13.17
CA GLN A 151 -15.67 23.46 13.26
C GLN A 151 -17.04 23.66 12.59
N ARG A 152 -17.37 22.84 11.58
CA ARG A 152 -18.73 22.84 11.05
C ARG A 152 -19.66 22.39 12.16
N GLN A 153 -20.66 23.20 12.46
CA GLN A 153 -21.64 22.90 13.51
C GLN A 153 -22.61 21.76 13.17
N MET A 154 -22.70 21.37 11.89
CA MET A 154 -23.63 20.31 11.46
C MET A 154 -22.89 19.00 11.18
N PRO A 155 -23.31 17.88 11.82
CA PRO A 155 -22.86 16.55 11.48
C PRO A 155 -23.18 16.23 10.02
N ILE A 156 -22.21 15.68 9.30
CA ILE A 156 -22.45 15.14 7.95
C ILE A 156 -23.18 13.79 8.02
N ASP A 157 -23.87 13.42 6.95
CA ASP A 157 -24.47 12.09 6.85
C ASP A 157 -23.40 11.06 6.46
N PRO A 158 -23.10 10.05 7.31
CA PRO A 158 -22.13 9.00 7.00
C PRO A 158 -22.63 7.98 5.97
N THR A 159 -23.94 7.94 5.72
CA THR A 159 -24.58 6.90 4.90
C THR A 159 -24.01 6.77 3.48
N PRO A 160 -23.74 7.87 2.74
CA PRO A 160 -23.15 7.78 1.40
C PRO A 160 -21.75 7.16 1.41
N PHE A 161 -20.93 7.43 2.42
CA PHE A 161 -19.58 6.89 2.56
C PHE A 161 -19.64 5.39 2.86
N ARG A 162 -20.52 4.97 3.78
CA ARG A 162 -20.77 3.55 4.05
C ARG A 162 -21.18 2.78 2.79
N LYS A 163 -22.10 3.35 2.00
CA LYS A 163 -22.55 2.74 0.74
C LYS A 163 -21.42 2.64 -0.28
N GLN A 164 -20.52 3.62 -0.34
CA GLN A 164 -19.35 3.56 -1.23
C GLN A 164 -18.37 2.47 -0.79
N ALA A 165 -18.06 2.39 0.51
CA ALA A 165 -17.19 1.33 1.05
C ALA A 165 -17.77 -0.07 0.80
N GLN A 166 -19.07 -0.26 1.04
CA GLN A 166 -19.75 -1.53 0.72
C GLN A 166 -19.78 -1.86 -0.78
N ALA A 167 -19.76 -0.84 -1.65
CA ALA A 167 -19.77 -1.05 -3.09
C ALA A 167 -18.42 -1.51 -3.63
N LEU A 168 -17.31 -1.21 -2.93
CA LEU A 168 -15.97 -1.65 -3.33
C LEU A 168 -15.93 -3.18 -3.51
N PHE A 169 -16.54 -3.92 -2.58
CA PHE A 169 -16.51 -5.38 -2.57
C PHE A 169 -17.49 -6.06 -3.54
N ARG A 170 -18.43 -5.33 -4.15
CA ARG A 170 -19.50 -5.93 -4.99
C ARG A 170 -19.12 -6.15 -6.45
N GLY A 171 -17.96 -5.66 -6.87
CA GLY A 171 -17.53 -5.65 -8.28
C GLY A 171 -16.69 -6.84 -8.71
N TYR A 172 -16.33 -7.74 -7.78
CA TYR A 172 -15.32 -8.75 -7.99
C TYR A 172 -15.90 -10.15 -7.79
N ASP A 173 -15.59 -11.06 -8.71
CA ASP A 173 -15.89 -12.49 -8.57
C ASP A 173 -14.85 -13.16 -7.66
N TYR A 174 -15.24 -14.24 -7.00
CA TYR A 174 -14.39 -15.03 -6.10
C TYR A 174 -13.12 -15.52 -6.86
N GLY A 175 -11.95 -14.95 -6.54
CA GLY A 175 -10.66 -15.29 -7.16
C GLY A 175 -10.06 -14.26 -8.12
N ASP A 176 -10.55 -13.01 -8.14
CA ASP A 176 -9.89 -11.90 -8.85
C ASP A 176 -8.68 -11.38 -8.04
N TYR A 177 -7.48 -11.78 -8.45
CA TYR A 177 -6.21 -11.38 -7.82
C TYR A 177 -5.92 -9.88 -7.88
N ALA A 178 -6.57 -9.13 -8.78
CA ALA A 178 -6.43 -7.67 -8.83
C ALA A 178 -7.45 -6.95 -7.92
N ALA A 179 -8.37 -7.68 -7.30
CA ALA A 179 -9.39 -7.11 -6.42
C ALA A 179 -8.75 -6.46 -5.19
N GLY A 180 -7.78 -7.12 -4.55
CA GLY A 180 -7.09 -6.62 -3.36
C GLY A 180 -6.50 -5.23 -3.57
N TYR A 181 -5.59 -5.11 -4.54
CA TYR A 181 -4.99 -3.84 -4.95
C TYR A 181 -6.03 -2.76 -5.32
N SER A 182 -7.03 -3.12 -6.12
CA SER A 182 -8.03 -2.14 -6.58
C SER A 182 -8.96 -1.66 -5.47
N ILE A 183 -9.34 -2.55 -4.55
CA ILE A 183 -10.12 -2.21 -3.36
C ILE A 183 -9.28 -1.35 -2.42
N ALA A 184 -8.02 -1.71 -2.17
CA ALA A 184 -7.11 -0.94 -1.33
C ALA A 184 -6.96 0.50 -1.86
N GLN A 185 -6.68 0.66 -3.17
CA GLN A 185 -6.58 1.97 -3.80
C GLN A 185 -7.87 2.80 -3.67
N GLN A 186 -9.03 2.18 -3.93
CA GLN A 186 -10.32 2.87 -3.81
C GLN A 186 -10.66 3.20 -2.35
N MET A 187 -10.24 2.36 -1.40
CA MET A 187 -10.41 2.61 0.02
C MET A 187 -9.57 3.81 0.48
N SER A 188 -8.30 3.90 0.07
CA SER A 188 -7.45 5.09 0.33
C SER A 188 -8.07 6.37 -0.25
N GLN A 189 -8.72 6.31 -1.41
CA GLN A 189 -9.45 7.47 -1.97
C GLN A 189 -10.69 7.85 -1.13
N LEU A 190 -11.38 6.87 -0.53
CA LEU A 190 -12.49 7.15 0.39
C LEU A 190 -11.99 7.77 1.70
N MET A 191 -10.87 7.29 2.22
CA MET A 191 -10.23 7.84 3.42
C MET A 191 -9.81 9.30 3.21
N ALA A 192 -9.23 9.62 2.05
CA ALA A 192 -8.83 10.98 1.69
C ALA A 192 -9.99 12.00 1.72
N LYS A 193 -11.26 11.53 1.68
CA LYS A 193 -12.43 12.42 1.84
C LYS A 193 -12.58 12.97 3.27
N ALA A 194 -11.90 12.37 4.25
CA ALA A 194 -11.83 12.88 5.62
C ALA A 194 -10.76 13.97 5.80
N SER A 195 -9.73 14.03 4.95
CA SER A 195 -8.61 14.98 5.10
C SER A 195 -9.04 16.45 5.19
N PRO A 196 -9.99 16.96 4.38
CA PRO A 196 -10.42 18.36 4.52
C PRO A 196 -11.06 18.69 5.88
N PHE A 197 -11.60 17.70 6.58
CA PHE A 197 -12.14 17.86 7.93
C PHE A 197 -11.03 17.82 8.97
N LEU A 198 -10.05 16.92 8.80
CA LEU A 198 -8.87 16.84 9.65
C LEU A 198 -8.03 18.13 9.59
N ASP A 199 -7.74 18.61 8.37
CA ASP A 199 -7.05 19.88 8.14
C ASP A 199 -7.78 21.08 8.77
N ALA A 200 -9.11 20.99 8.83
CA ALA A 200 -9.97 21.99 9.45
C ALA A 200 -10.23 21.73 10.95
N GLY A 201 -9.50 20.82 11.60
CA GLY A 201 -9.68 20.48 13.02
C GLY A 201 -11.09 19.98 13.39
N ASP A 202 -11.85 19.50 12.41
CA ASP A 202 -13.21 18.98 12.55
C ASP A 202 -13.16 17.45 12.68
N GLY A 203 -12.56 16.99 13.78
CA GLY A 203 -12.40 15.57 14.03
C GLY A 203 -13.74 14.83 14.13
N ARG A 204 -14.83 15.48 14.57
CA ARG A 204 -16.16 14.83 14.66
C ARG A 204 -16.67 14.40 13.29
N ASN A 205 -16.61 15.27 12.30
CA ASN A 205 -17.04 14.91 10.95
C ASN A 205 -16.05 13.95 10.28
N ALA A 206 -14.75 14.08 10.54
CA ALA A 206 -13.77 13.10 10.09
C ALA A 206 -14.06 11.69 10.63
N LEU A 207 -14.33 11.56 11.94
CA LEU A 207 -14.72 10.30 12.59
C LEU A 207 -15.97 9.69 11.94
N LEU A 208 -17.00 10.50 11.63
CA LEU A 208 -18.19 10.01 10.96
C LEU A 208 -17.90 9.37 9.59
N ILE A 209 -16.96 9.93 8.81
CA ILE A 209 -16.54 9.35 7.52
C ILE A 209 -15.75 8.07 7.76
N LEU A 210 -14.71 8.16 8.58
CA LEU A 210 -13.76 7.07 8.81
C LEU A 210 -14.47 5.85 9.40
N GLU A 211 -15.28 6.02 10.45
CA GLU A 211 -16.06 4.93 11.03
C GLU A 211 -17.08 4.33 10.06
N ALA A 212 -17.59 5.13 9.10
CA ALA A 212 -18.55 4.65 8.12
C ALA A 212 -17.92 3.78 7.04
N ILE A 213 -16.64 4.00 6.71
CA ILE A 213 -15.90 3.20 5.73
C ILE A 213 -15.16 2.04 6.38
N THR A 214 -14.64 2.19 7.60
CA THR A 214 -13.90 1.14 8.31
C THR A 214 -14.76 -0.08 8.60
N GLY A 215 -16.01 0.10 9.05
CA GLY A 215 -16.89 -1.03 9.37
C GLY A 215 -17.05 -2.01 8.20
N PRO A 216 -17.58 -1.57 7.04
CA PRO A 216 -17.68 -2.42 5.87
C PRO A 216 -16.36 -3.02 5.38
N TYR A 217 -15.24 -2.33 5.62
CA TYR A 217 -13.93 -2.82 5.22
C TYR A 217 -13.48 -3.99 6.11
N VAL A 218 -13.56 -3.82 7.43
CA VAL A 218 -13.31 -4.87 8.42
C VAL A 218 -14.22 -6.08 8.18
N ASP A 219 -15.50 -5.85 7.89
CA ASP A 219 -16.49 -6.92 7.69
C ASP A 219 -16.22 -7.79 6.43
N SER A 220 -15.43 -7.33 5.46
CA SER A 220 -15.37 -7.94 4.11
C SER A 220 -13.98 -8.22 3.57
N TRP A 221 -12.92 -7.59 4.11
CA TRP A 221 -11.57 -7.72 3.52
C TRP A 221 -11.06 -9.17 3.51
N SER A 222 -11.35 -9.96 4.56
CA SER A 222 -10.87 -11.33 4.71
C SER A 222 -11.49 -12.34 3.73
N GLU A 223 -12.50 -11.90 2.97
CA GLU A 223 -13.07 -12.68 1.86
C GLU A 223 -12.21 -12.63 0.58
N PHE A 224 -11.24 -11.70 0.53
CA PHE A 224 -10.38 -11.44 -0.62
C PHE A 224 -8.97 -11.96 -0.36
N ASP A 225 -8.27 -12.27 -1.45
CA ASP A 225 -6.85 -12.61 -1.38
C ASP A 225 -6.04 -11.34 -1.11
N ASP A 226 -5.34 -11.33 0.02
CA ASP A 226 -4.44 -10.27 0.47
C ASP A 226 -3.03 -10.83 0.71
N SER A 227 -2.64 -11.85 -0.07
CA SER A 227 -1.29 -12.43 0.03
C SER A 227 -0.17 -11.42 -0.29
N ASP A 228 -0.49 -10.31 -0.96
CA ASP A 228 0.39 -9.17 -1.23
C ASP A 228 0.40 -8.14 -0.08
N GLY A 229 -0.52 -8.22 0.87
CA GLY A 229 -0.63 -7.34 2.04
C GLY A 229 -1.16 -5.93 1.71
N GLU A 230 -1.63 -5.69 0.48
CA GLU A 230 -2.11 -4.39 0.03
C GLU A 230 -3.36 -3.97 0.83
N MET A 231 -4.31 -4.88 1.04
CA MET A 231 -5.50 -4.63 1.85
C MET A 231 -5.18 -4.52 3.35
N ALA A 232 -4.28 -5.35 3.87
CA ALA A 232 -3.83 -5.28 5.26
C ALA A 232 -3.17 -3.92 5.57
N SER A 233 -2.38 -3.39 4.63
CA SER A 233 -1.69 -2.10 4.80
C SER A 233 -2.67 -0.91 5.00
N VAL A 234 -3.87 -1.00 4.45
CA VAL A 234 -4.92 0.03 4.61
C VAL A 234 -5.33 0.18 6.08
N PHE A 235 -5.22 -0.86 6.91
CA PHE A 235 -5.57 -0.76 8.33
C PHE A 235 -4.62 0.17 9.08
N ASP A 236 -3.32 0.17 8.79
CA ASP A 236 -2.37 1.07 9.44
C ASP A 236 -2.63 2.53 9.04
N GLU A 237 -3.00 2.77 7.77
CA GLU A 237 -3.43 4.09 7.31
C GLU A 237 -4.73 4.52 8.01
N LEU A 238 -5.72 3.63 8.12
CA LEU A 238 -6.98 3.88 8.81
C LEU A 238 -6.75 4.21 10.29
N GLY A 239 -5.88 3.46 10.96
CA GLY A 239 -5.48 3.71 12.34
C GLY A 239 -4.90 5.11 12.52
N SER A 240 -4.05 5.55 11.58
CA SER A 240 -3.46 6.89 11.60
C SER A 240 -4.50 8.00 11.42
N TYR A 241 -5.39 7.86 10.42
CA TYR A 241 -6.49 8.82 10.19
C TYR A 241 -7.45 8.88 11.38
N LEU A 242 -7.80 7.73 11.96
CA LEU A 242 -8.67 7.64 13.13
C LEU A 242 -8.00 8.28 14.36
N ALA A 243 -6.71 8.05 14.57
CA ALA A 243 -5.96 8.67 15.66
C ALA A 243 -5.97 10.20 15.55
N GLU A 244 -5.73 10.73 14.36
CA GLU A 244 -5.79 12.18 14.11
C GLU A 244 -7.20 12.73 14.34
N ALA A 245 -8.24 12.03 13.86
CA ALA A 245 -9.63 12.43 14.04
C ALA A 245 -10.03 12.46 15.53
N VAL A 246 -9.59 11.46 16.30
CA VAL A 246 -9.77 11.39 17.74
C VAL A 246 -9.08 12.55 18.45
N LEU A 247 -7.81 12.81 18.13
CA LEU A 247 -7.02 13.89 18.73
C LEU A 247 -7.52 15.29 18.31
N SER A 248 -8.27 15.37 17.22
CA SER A 248 -8.91 16.60 16.73
C SER A 248 -10.38 16.73 17.19
N THR A 249 -10.82 15.89 18.12
CA THR A 249 -12.19 15.89 18.66
C THR A 249 -12.22 16.04 20.17
N ASP A 250 -13.09 16.93 20.66
CA ASP A 250 -13.49 16.95 22.07
C ASP A 250 -14.50 15.81 22.34
N LEU A 251 -13.99 14.59 22.54
CA LEU A 251 -14.79 13.43 22.95
C LEU A 251 -15.10 13.52 24.45
N SER A 252 -16.36 13.29 24.82
CA SER A 252 -16.70 13.01 26.20
C SER A 252 -16.12 11.66 26.65
N VAL A 253 -16.02 11.46 27.97
CA VAL A 253 -15.52 10.20 28.55
C VAL A 253 -16.32 8.98 28.06
N ASP A 254 -17.63 9.13 27.89
CA ASP A 254 -18.48 8.02 27.45
C ASP A 254 -18.34 7.76 25.94
N GLU A 255 -18.21 8.81 25.13
CA GLU A 255 -17.91 8.70 23.69
C GLU A 255 -16.53 8.05 23.46
N GLY A 256 -15.51 8.48 24.21
CA GLY A 256 -14.17 7.89 24.16
C GLY A 256 -14.18 6.40 24.51
N LYS A 257 -14.86 6.01 25.60
CA LYS A 257 -15.01 4.58 25.98
C LYS A 257 -15.74 3.76 24.92
N ALA A 258 -16.80 4.33 24.32
CA ALA A 258 -17.54 3.65 23.27
C ALA A 258 -16.67 3.46 22.01
N LEU A 259 -15.89 4.48 21.66
CA LEU A 259 -14.97 4.43 20.53
C LEU A 259 -13.83 3.43 20.77
N ILE A 260 -13.18 3.45 21.93
CA ILE A 260 -12.15 2.46 22.31
C ILE A 260 -12.70 1.04 22.17
N LYS A 261 -13.88 0.77 22.76
CA LYS A 261 -14.51 -0.55 22.66
C LYS A 261 -14.73 -0.98 21.21
N LYS A 262 -15.10 -0.05 20.33
CA LYS A 262 -15.32 -0.31 18.91
C LYS A 262 -14.02 -0.58 18.17
N LEU A 263 -13.01 0.27 18.36
CA LEU A 263 -11.68 0.11 17.76
C LEU A 263 -11.01 -1.19 18.22
N THR A 264 -11.13 -1.56 19.49
CA THR A 264 -10.63 -2.86 20.00
C THR A 264 -11.37 -4.03 19.38
N ALA A 265 -12.68 -3.93 19.16
CA ALA A 265 -13.43 -4.99 18.48
C ALA A 265 -12.94 -5.19 17.03
N TRP A 266 -12.74 -4.09 16.29
CA TRP A 266 -12.15 -4.15 14.95
C TRP A 266 -10.72 -4.68 14.95
N GLN A 267 -9.89 -4.25 15.90
CA GLN A 267 -8.52 -4.76 16.03
C GLN A 267 -8.51 -6.27 16.24
N ASN A 268 -9.32 -6.79 17.16
CA ASN A 268 -9.39 -8.23 17.41
C ASN A 268 -9.87 -9.01 16.17
N GLU A 269 -10.78 -8.42 15.39
CA GLU A 269 -11.28 -9.05 14.17
C GLU A 269 -10.22 -9.15 13.07
N VAL A 270 -9.36 -8.13 12.91
CA VAL A 270 -8.28 -8.16 11.91
C VAL A 270 -7.03 -8.89 12.41
N ASP A 271 -6.81 -8.96 13.73
CA ASP A 271 -5.74 -9.73 14.39
C ASP A 271 -5.88 -11.23 14.11
N ASP A 272 -7.12 -11.75 14.06
CA ASP A 272 -7.42 -13.14 13.68
C ASP A 272 -6.89 -13.51 12.27
N TYR A 273 -6.55 -12.51 11.46
CA TYR A 273 -6.02 -12.63 10.10
C TYR A 273 -4.59 -12.04 9.94
N GLY A 274 -3.87 -11.79 11.05
CA GLY A 274 -2.46 -11.40 11.03
C GLY A 274 -2.17 -9.90 10.93
N VAL A 275 -3.17 -9.05 11.17
CA VAL A 275 -3.00 -7.58 11.22
C VAL A 275 -2.83 -7.15 12.68
N ASP A 276 -1.61 -7.24 13.20
CA ASP A 276 -1.32 -7.04 14.64
C ASP A 276 -1.46 -5.57 15.11
N THR A 277 -1.37 -4.58 14.20
CA THR A 277 -1.17 -3.16 14.60
C THR A 277 -2.14 -2.14 14.01
N GLY A 278 -3.14 -2.56 13.22
CA GLY A 278 -3.98 -1.66 12.43
C GLY A 278 -4.62 -0.49 13.18
N PHE A 279 -5.29 -0.74 14.31
CA PHE A 279 -6.00 0.29 15.10
C PHE A 279 -5.30 0.68 16.41
N GLY A 280 -4.12 0.13 16.68
CA GLY A 280 -3.40 0.34 17.95
C GLY A 280 -3.11 1.81 18.25
N VAL A 281 -2.73 2.58 17.23
CA VAL A 281 -2.46 4.02 17.36
C VAL A 281 -3.75 4.81 17.68
N ALA A 282 -4.87 4.47 17.05
CA ALA A 282 -6.17 5.10 17.30
C ALA A 282 -6.71 4.78 18.71
N ILE A 283 -6.51 3.54 19.18
CA ILE A 283 -6.86 3.13 20.55
C ILE A 283 -6.05 3.95 21.55
N ALA A 284 -4.73 4.02 21.38
CA ALA A 284 -3.87 4.82 22.24
C ALA A 284 -4.26 6.31 22.23
N ALA A 285 -4.57 6.87 21.06
CA ALA A 285 -5.05 8.26 20.94
C ALA A 285 -6.33 8.49 21.75
N ALA A 286 -7.29 7.55 21.70
CA ALA A 286 -8.56 7.67 22.43
C ALA A 286 -8.42 7.45 23.93
N GLU A 287 -7.48 6.61 24.37
CA GLU A 287 -7.19 6.37 25.80
C GLU A 287 -6.44 7.52 26.45
N GLN A 288 -5.46 8.09 25.72
CA GLN A 288 -4.44 8.96 26.30
C GLN A 288 -4.72 10.44 26.03
N GLY A 289 -5.22 10.77 24.83
CA GLY A 289 -5.42 12.14 24.38
C GLY A 289 -4.15 13.00 24.42
N TRP A 290 -4.32 14.33 24.31
CA TRP A 290 -3.21 15.28 24.41
C TRP A 290 -2.69 15.46 25.84
N ASP A 291 -3.45 15.05 26.85
CA ASP A 291 -3.13 15.25 28.27
C ASP A 291 -2.21 14.17 28.85
N TYR A 292 -1.79 13.19 28.04
CA TYR A 292 -0.88 12.14 28.46
C TYR A 292 0.41 12.72 29.09
N PRO A 293 0.73 12.42 30.36
CA PRO A 293 1.82 13.11 31.07
C PRO A 293 3.20 12.97 30.40
N PRO A 294 3.58 11.82 29.81
CA PRO A 294 4.82 11.71 29.03
C PRO A 294 4.82 12.59 27.77
N LEU A 295 3.71 12.67 27.04
CA LEU A 295 3.56 13.57 25.90
C LEU A 295 3.68 15.05 26.31
N GLN A 296 3.04 15.44 27.41
CA GLN A 296 3.14 16.79 27.97
C GLN A 296 4.57 17.16 28.38
N LYS A 297 5.36 16.21 28.91
CA LYS A 297 6.79 16.43 29.18
C LYS A 297 7.58 16.68 27.90
N VAL A 298 7.35 15.88 26.86
CA VAL A 298 8.00 16.08 25.55
C VAL A 298 7.67 17.46 24.98
N LEU A 299 6.38 17.84 24.97
CA LEU A 299 5.91 19.11 24.40
C LEU A 299 6.39 20.34 25.19
N ARG A 300 6.51 20.25 26.51
CA ARG A 300 6.93 21.38 27.37
C ARG A 300 8.44 21.49 27.55
N GLU A 301 9.12 20.35 27.67
CA GLU A 301 10.52 20.28 28.10
C GLU A 301 11.46 19.90 26.96
N GLY A 302 10.94 19.47 25.80
CA GLY A 302 11.73 19.03 24.64
C GLY A 302 12.53 17.75 24.89
N HIS A 303 12.23 17.02 25.96
CA HIS A 303 12.97 15.83 26.38
C HIS A 303 12.27 14.56 25.91
N ILE A 304 12.88 13.88 24.92
CA ILE A 304 12.45 12.57 24.42
C ILE A 304 13.34 11.51 25.08
N THR A 305 12.74 10.48 25.68
CA THR A 305 13.48 9.39 26.33
C THR A 305 13.98 8.37 25.31
N GLU A 306 14.83 7.42 25.70
CA GLU A 306 15.22 6.29 24.82
C GLU A 306 14.03 5.42 24.37
N LYS A 307 12.89 5.49 25.08
CA LYS A 307 11.61 4.87 24.69
C LYS A 307 10.68 5.82 23.90
N GLY A 308 11.18 6.97 23.49
CA GLY A 308 10.38 8.00 22.82
C GLY A 308 9.50 8.80 23.79
N ALA A 309 8.29 9.13 23.34
CA ALA A 309 7.24 9.83 24.10
C ALA A 309 6.39 8.90 24.99
N TRP A 310 6.79 7.64 25.15
CA TRP A 310 5.98 6.57 25.75
C TRP A 310 6.65 5.97 27.00
N GLU A 311 5.86 5.48 27.96
CA GLU A 311 6.37 4.72 29.11
C GLU A 311 6.79 3.27 28.75
N GLY A 312 6.22 2.73 27.66
CA GLY A 312 6.41 1.38 27.15
C GLY A 312 6.85 1.32 25.69
N ALA A 313 6.50 0.24 24.98
CA ALA A 313 6.65 0.17 23.52
C ALA A 313 5.73 1.20 22.86
N ALA A 314 6.12 1.71 21.68
CA ALA A 314 5.27 2.64 20.95
C ALA A 314 3.99 1.92 20.48
N PRO A 315 2.83 2.60 20.48
CA PRO A 315 1.61 2.05 19.89
C PRO A 315 1.88 1.67 18.43
N GLY A 316 1.46 0.47 18.00
CA GLY A 316 1.72 -0.03 16.65
C GLY A 316 3.09 -0.66 16.42
N THR A 317 3.86 -0.95 17.49
CA THR A 317 5.07 -1.79 17.36
C THR A 317 4.69 -3.26 17.53
N PRO A 318 5.09 -4.17 16.62
CA PRO A 318 4.89 -5.60 16.81
C PRO A 318 5.54 -6.08 18.11
N MET A 319 4.83 -6.89 18.90
CA MET A 319 5.42 -7.51 20.09
C MET A 319 6.39 -8.61 19.64
N ILE A 320 7.69 -8.34 19.78
CA ILE A 320 8.77 -9.31 19.52
C ILE A 320 8.83 -10.37 20.62
#